data_AF-A0A3D6BZ49-F1
#
_entry.id   AF-A0A3D6BZ49-F1
#
_cell.length_a   1.000
_cell.length_b   1.000
_cell.length_c   1.000
_cell.angle_alpha   90.00
_cell.angle_beta   90.00
_cell.angle_gamma   90.00
#
_symmetry.space_group_name_H-M   'P 1'
#
loop_
_entity.id
_entity.type
_entity.pdbx_description
1 polymer ?
#
loop_
_entity_poly.entity_id
_entity_poly.type
_entity_poly.pdbx_seq_one_letter_code
_entity_poly.pdbx_strand_id
1 'polypeptide(L)'
;MKIEQKQDIAKKLQEYIDTHAISQTIVSNRTGVRKEYLTSILKGVFTYDAGKGNIGDIPNKHFMKLAELVDYATTKVYWKNRPTPQLTQMIAILEEARENSYTRLIVGATGSGKSHAINLYAKKHPADVYHVKVGSEDTLNGLLEKVCNALKVPPTKHKSSKIRDISMALKMQYNYGNKPQLIFDESEYP
;
A
#
# COMPACT_ATOMS: atom_id res chain seq x y z
N MET A 1 4.49 21.94 8.95
CA MET A 1 5.65 21.02 8.93
C MET A 1 6.85 21.79 8.41
N LYS A 2 8.03 21.66 9.03
CA LYS A 2 9.23 22.42 8.63
C LYS A 2 9.75 21.96 7.26
N ILE A 3 10.47 22.83 6.54
CA ILE A 3 11.05 22.50 5.22
C ILE A 3 12.05 21.34 5.34
N GLU A 4 12.88 21.33 6.38
CA GLU A 4 13.83 20.24 6.67
C GLU A 4 13.11 18.88 6.75
N GLN A 5 11.99 18.81 7.47
CA GLN A 5 11.19 17.58 7.56
C GLN A 5 10.61 17.16 6.20
N LYS A 6 10.21 18.12 5.35
CA LYS A 6 9.72 17.84 3.99
C LYS A 6 10.84 17.23 3.12
N GLN A 7 12.05 17.76 3.24
CA GLN A 7 13.24 17.27 2.53
C GLN A 7 13.64 15.86 3.00
N ASP A 8 13.63 15.61 4.31
CA ASP A 8 13.92 14.29 4.85
C ASP A 8 12.92 13.23 4.37
N ILE A 9 11.62 13.57 4.37
CA ILE A 9 10.57 12.69 3.85
C ILE A 9 10.79 12.43 2.35
N ALA A 10 11.13 13.45 1.57
CA ALA A 10 11.43 13.28 0.14
C ALA A 10 12.63 12.34 -0.10
N LYS A 11 13.71 12.51 0.68
CA LYS A 11 14.88 11.64 0.60
C LYS A 11 14.54 10.20 0.97
N LYS A 12 13.83 9.98 2.09
CA LYS A 12 13.38 8.65 2.52
C LYS A 12 12.43 8.00 1.52
N LEU A 13 11.60 8.79 0.87
CA LEU A 13 10.74 8.33 -0.20
C LEU A 13 11.52 7.87 -1.42
N GLN A 14 12.57 8.60 -1.83
CA GLN A 14 13.44 8.17 -2.91
C GLN A 14 14.16 6.86 -2.55
N GLU A 15 14.72 6.77 -1.33
CA GLU A 15 15.33 5.53 -0.82
C GLU A 15 14.36 4.34 -0.86
N TYR A 16 13.10 4.55 -0.47
CA TYR A 16 12.04 3.53 -0.51
C TYR A 16 11.70 3.10 -1.95
N ILE A 17 11.57 4.05 -2.86
CA ILE A 17 11.32 3.81 -4.29
C ILE A 17 12.43 2.94 -4.89
N ASP A 18 13.68 3.29 -4.60
CA ASP A 18 14.85 2.61 -5.13
C ASP A 18 15.01 1.21 -4.53
N THR A 19 14.86 1.09 -3.20
CA THR A 19 14.99 -0.18 -2.46
C THR A 19 13.98 -1.22 -2.93
N HIS A 20 12.75 -0.80 -3.21
CA HIS A 20 11.68 -1.69 -3.65
C HIS A 20 11.51 -1.74 -5.17
N ALA A 21 12.38 -1.05 -5.94
CA ALA A 21 12.31 -0.94 -7.40
C ALA A 21 10.91 -0.60 -7.94
N ILE A 22 10.18 0.27 -7.23
CA ILE A 22 8.81 0.67 -7.58
C ILE A 22 8.78 2.00 -8.32
N SER A 23 7.70 2.26 -9.06
CA SER A 23 7.48 3.57 -9.69
C SER A 23 6.72 4.53 -8.78
N GLN A 24 6.79 5.83 -9.09
CA GLN A 24 5.94 6.85 -8.45
C GLN A 24 4.45 6.56 -8.61
N THR A 25 4.05 5.82 -9.65
CA THR A 25 2.65 5.39 -9.84
C THR A 25 2.23 4.44 -8.71
N ILE A 26 3.10 3.51 -8.31
CA ILE A 26 2.81 2.58 -7.20
C ILE A 26 2.67 3.34 -5.88
N VAL A 27 3.59 4.28 -5.61
CA VAL A 27 3.52 5.16 -4.43
C VAL A 27 2.22 5.98 -4.43
N SER A 28 1.83 6.55 -5.57
CA SER A 28 0.59 7.30 -5.74
C SER A 28 -0.62 6.43 -5.43
N ASN A 29 -0.64 5.20 -5.95
CA ASN A 29 -1.74 4.26 -5.74
C ASN A 29 -1.91 3.86 -4.28
N ARG A 30 -0.81 3.65 -3.55
CA ARG A 30 -0.82 3.27 -2.14
C ARG A 30 -1.21 4.41 -1.19
N THR A 31 -0.73 5.61 -1.48
CA THR A 31 -0.92 6.77 -0.57
C THR A 31 -2.12 7.64 -0.96
N GLY A 32 -2.60 7.54 -2.19
CA GLY A 32 -3.55 8.48 -2.78
C GLY A 32 -2.97 9.89 -2.96
N VAL A 33 -1.65 10.05 -2.88
CA VAL A 33 -0.97 11.31 -3.24
C VAL A 33 -0.84 11.38 -4.76
N ARG A 34 -1.21 12.51 -5.35
CA ARG A 34 -1.17 12.69 -6.80
C ARG A 34 0.26 12.60 -7.35
N LYS A 35 0.43 12.03 -8.54
CA LYS A 35 1.74 11.79 -9.15
C LYS A 35 2.52 13.09 -9.40
N GLU A 36 1.82 14.17 -9.73
CA GLU A 36 2.41 15.50 -9.93
C GLU A 36 3.07 15.99 -8.63
N TYR A 37 2.41 15.80 -7.49
CA TYR A 37 2.98 16.15 -6.19
C TYR A 37 4.18 15.27 -5.85
N LEU A 38 4.13 13.97 -6.14
CA LEU A 38 5.28 13.09 -5.95
C LEU A 38 6.48 13.54 -6.78
N THR A 39 6.25 13.90 -8.04
CA THR A 39 7.31 14.40 -8.92
C THR A 39 7.95 15.68 -8.37
N SER A 40 7.13 16.65 -7.92
CA SER A 40 7.65 17.88 -7.31
C SER A 40 8.41 17.60 -6.01
N ILE A 41 7.83 16.78 -5.12
CA ILE A 41 8.43 16.44 -3.82
C ILE A 41 9.79 15.77 -3.99
N LEU A 42 9.92 14.80 -4.90
CA LEU A 42 11.19 14.10 -5.17
C LEU A 42 12.25 15.03 -5.79
N LYS A 43 11.84 16.11 -6.47
CA LYS A 43 12.74 17.18 -6.94
C LYS A 43 13.07 18.21 -5.86
N GLY A 44 12.55 18.08 -4.65
CA GLY A 44 12.70 19.06 -3.57
C GLY A 44 11.82 20.30 -3.71
N VAL A 45 10.82 20.27 -4.61
CA VAL A 45 9.86 21.37 -4.82
C VAL A 45 8.58 21.06 -4.05
N PHE A 46 8.26 21.92 -3.07
CA PHE A 46 7.11 21.71 -2.17
C PHE A 46 5.90 22.58 -2.48
N THR A 47 5.87 23.14 -3.68
CA THR A 47 4.79 23.97 -4.22
C THR A 47 4.18 23.34 -5.46
N TYR A 48 3.01 23.83 -5.86
CA TYR A 48 2.33 23.45 -7.09
C TYR A 48 1.77 24.70 -7.79
N ASP A 49 1.62 24.63 -9.11
CA ASP A 49 0.96 25.67 -9.89
C ASP A 49 -0.56 25.63 -9.62
N ALA A 50 -1.08 26.69 -9.00
CA ALA A 50 -2.50 26.84 -8.71
C ALA A 50 -3.29 27.50 -9.85
N GLY A 51 -2.63 27.75 -10.99
CA GLY A 51 -3.19 28.42 -12.15
C GLY A 51 -3.17 29.94 -12.02
N LYS A 52 -3.29 30.62 -13.16
CA LYS A 52 -3.27 32.10 -13.28
C LYS A 52 -2.01 32.74 -12.66
N GLY A 53 -0.87 32.05 -12.73
CA GLY A 53 0.41 32.52 -12.18
C GLY A 53 0.52 32.43 -10.66
N ASN A 54 -0.46 31.83 -9.97
CA ASN A 54 -0.40 31.63 -8.53
C ASN A 54 0.31 30.32 -8.17
N ILE A 55 1.12 30.38 -7.13
CA ILE A 55 1.83 29.22 -6.58
C ILE A 55 1.17 28.86 -5.25
N GLY A 56 0.77 27.60 -5.11
CA GLY A 56 0.24 27.05 -3.87
C GLY A 56 1.23 26.13 -3.18
N ASP A 57 1.17 26.02 -1.86
CA ASP A 57 1.95 25.03 -1.12
C ASP A 57 1.32 23.65 -1.19
N ILE A 58 2.14 22.60 -1.40
CA ILE A 58 1.66 21.22 -1.29
C ILE A 58 1.20 20.99 0.17
N PRO A 59 -0.07 20.60 0.39
CA PRO A 59 -0.60 20.44 1.74
C PRO A 59 0.16 19.42 2.60
N ASN A 60 0.39 19.75 3.89
CA ASN A 60 1.11 18.88 4.84
C ASN A 60 0.50 17.48 4.95
N LYS A 61 -0.82 17.31 4.75
CA LYS A 61 -1.48 16.00 4.75
C LYS A 61 -0.84 14.99 3.79
N HIS A 62 -0.32 15.44 2.64
CA HIS A 62 0.35 14.55 1.69
C HIS A 62 1.70 14.08 2.24
N PHE A 63 2.46 14.97 2.85
CA PHE A 63 3.72 14.61 3.51
C PHE A 63 3.51 13.66 4.68
N MET A 64 2.44 13.80 5.46
CA MET A 64 2.12 12.87 6.55
C MET A 64 1.86 11.44 6.02
N LYS A 65 1.12 11.31 4.91
CA LYS A 65 0.90 10.01 4.25
C LYS A 65 2.18 9.40 3.71
N LEU A 66 3.09 10.22 3.18
CA LEU A 66 4.39 9.75 2.68
C LEU A 66 5.31 9.35 3.83
N ALA A 67 5.33 10.14 4.92
CA ALA A 67 6.06 9.81 6.13
C ALA A 67 5.59 8.47 6.72
N GLU A 68 4.28 8.22 6.75
CA GLU A 68 3.71 6.95 7.18
C GLU A 68 4.12 5.78 6.27
N LEU A 69 4.18 5.97 4.95
CA LEU A 69 4.62 4.93 4.02
C LEU A 69 6.07 4.51 4.28
N VAL A 70 6.95 5.47 4.55
CA VAL A 70 8.41 5.25 4.71
C VAL A 70 8.85 5.13 6.17
N ASP A 71 7.88 4.99 7.08
CA ASP A 71 8.07 4.93 8.53
C ASP A 71 8.95 6.09 9.09
N TYR A 72 8.83 7.28 8.50
CA TYR A 72 9.50 8.49 8.99
C TYR A 72 8.76 9.06 10.20
N ALA A 73 9.42 9.03 11.35
CA ALA A 73 8.92 9.55 12.59
C ALA A 73 8.94 11.10 12.59
N THR A 74 7.78 11.73 12.39
CA THR A 74 7.64 13.20 12.53
C THR A 74 7.65 13.66 13.98
N THR A 75 7.42 12.74 14.93
CA THR A 75 7.45 12.95 16.38
C THR A 75 8.25 11.82 17.06
N LYS A 76 8.64 12.00 18.33
CA LYS A 76 9.35 10.94 19.08
C LYS A 76 8.47 9.69 19.18
N VAL A 77 8.91 8.61 18.55
CA VAL A 77 8.28 7.29 18.62
C VAL A 77 8.86 6.55 19.83
N TYR A 78 8.06 6.38 20.87
CA TYR A 78 8.45 5.63 22.08
C TYR A 78 8.34 4.10 21.90
N TRP A 79 7.52 3.64 20.94
CA TRP A 79 7.25 2.22 20.71
C TRP A 79 7.80 1.78 19.36
N LYS A 80 8.85 0.97 19.37
CA LYS A 80 9.36 0.30 18.17
C LYS A 80 8.85 -1.14 18.14
N ASN A 81 8.45 -1.62 16.95
CA ASN A 81 8.12 -3.02 16.77
C ASN A 81 9.32 -3.89 17.15
N ARG A 82 9.11 -4.78 18.13
CA ARG A 82 10.06 -5.85 18.42
C ARG A 82 9.69 -7.06 17.57
N PRO A 83 10.66 -7.71 16.90
CA PRO A 83 10.40 -8.94 16.18
C PRO A 83 10.04 -10.03 17.19
N THR A 84 8.75 -10.24 17.41
CA THR A 84 8.28 -11.38 18.20
C THR A 84 8.35 -12.65 17.35
N PRO A 85 8.47 -13.83 17.98
CA PRO A 85 8.40 -15.10 17.24
C PRO A 85 7.13 -15.21 16.40
N GLN A 86 5.99 -14.74 16.91
CA GLN A 86 4.70 -14.76 16.21
C GLN A 86 4.71 -13.86 14.97
N LEU A 87 5.28 -12.66 15.06
CA LEU A 87 5.43 -11.77 13.91
C LEU A 87 6.33 -12.39 12.83
N THR A 88 7.42 -13.03 13.26
CA THR A 88 8.37 -13.69 12.35
C THR A 88 7.73 -14.88 11.63
N GLN A 89 7.00 -15.72 12.35
CA GLN A 89 6.25 -16.84 11.78
C GLN A 89 5.17 -16.35 10.80
N MET A 90 4.45 -15.29 11.16
CA MET A 90 3.42 -14.71 10.28
C MET A 90 4.01 -14.23 8.96
N ILE A 91 5.12 -13.50 9.01
CA ILE A 91 5.83 -13.04 7.81
C ILE A 91 6.30 -14.23 6.99
N ALA A 92 6.87 -15.26 7.62
CA ALA A 92 7.33 -16.46 6.92
C ALA A 92 6.18 -17.18 6.18
N ILE A 93 4.99 -17.29 6.79
CA ILE A 93 3.81 -17.87 6.15
C ILE A 93 3.36 -17.05 4.94
N LEU A 94 3.37 -15.72 5.06
CA LEU A 94 3.00 -14.80 3.97
C LEU A 94 3.98 -14.89 2.79
N GLU A 95 5.29 -14.94 3.08
CA GLU A 95 6.35 -15.15 2.09
C GLU A 95 6.21 -16.49 1.38
N GLU A 96 6.07 -17.58 2.14
CA GLU A 96 5.93 -18.94 1.60
C GLU A 96 4.71 -19.01 0.66
N ALA A 97 3.59 -18.36 1.03
CA ALA A 97 2.39 -18.26 0.20
C ALA A 97 2.61 -17.43 -1.08
N ARG A 98 3.37 -16.34 -1.01
CA ARG A 98 3.71 -15.52 -2.18
C ARG A 98 4.60 -16.27 -3.15
N GLU A 99 5.59 -16.98 -2.63
CA GLU A 99 6.59 -17.72 -3.41
C GLU A 99 5.97 -18.91 -4.16
N ASN A 100 5.03 -19.61 -3.54
CA ASN A 100 4.43 -20.83 -4.09
C ASN A 100 3.03 -20.63 -4.68
N SER A 101 2.50 -19.40 -4.67
CA SER A 101 1.20 -19.04 -5.27
C SER A 101 0.00 -19.85 -4.75
N TYR A 102 -0.02 -20.21 -3.46
CA TYR A 102 -1.16 -20.91 -2.84
C TYR A 102 -1.93 -20.03 -1.86
N THR A 103 -3.18 -20.43 -1.59
CA THR A 103 -4.03 -19.79 -0.57
C THR A 103 -3.68 -20.31 0.81
N ARG A 104 -3.49 -19.41 1.79
CA ARG A 104 -3.40 -19.75 3.22
C ARG A 104 -4.50 -19.06 4.00
N LEU A 105 -5.08 -19.80 4.94
CA LEU A 105 -5.96 -19.25 5.97
C LEU A 105 -5.14 -19.07 7.25
N ILE A 106 -5.18 -17.86 7.82
CA ILE A 106 -4.50 -17.51 9.05
C ILE A 106 -5.55 -17.14 10.10
N VAL A 107 -5.72 -17.99 11.11
CA VAL A 107 -6.69 -17.79 12.19
C VAL A 107 -5.96 -17.49 13.49
N GLY A 108 -6.46 -16.51 14.24
CA GLY A 108 -5.96 -16.18 15.57
C GLY A 108 -6.92 -15.24 16.27
N ALA A 109 -6.78 -15.08 17.58
CA ALA A 109 -7.65 -14.19 18.36
C ALA A 109 -7.55 -12.72 17.91
N THR A 110 -8.60 -11.94 18.14
CA THR A 110 -8.55 -10.48 17.99
C THR A 110 -7.45 -9.90 18.88
N GLY A 111 -6.69 -8.94 18.37
CA GLY A 111 -5.54 -8.38 19.08
C GLY A 111 -4.26 -9.24 19.03
N SER A 112 -4.25 -10.40 18.35
CA SER A 112 -3.04 -11.22 18.21
C SER A 112 -1.99 -10.64 17.22
N GLY A 113 -2.22 -9.44 16.68
CA GLY A 113 -1.27 -8.75 15.79
C GLY A 113 -1.31 -9.17 14.32
N LYS A 114 -2.34 -9.91 13.85
CA LYS A 114 -2.47 -10.35 12.45
C LYS A 114 -2.46 -9.18 11.47
N SER A 115 -3.41 -8.24 11.62
CA SER A 115 -3.53 -7.07 10.73
C SER A 115 -2.28 -6.20 10.78
N HIS A 116 -1.61 -6.11 11.93
CA HIS A 116 -0.34 -5.40 12.06
C HIS A 116 0.78 -6.06 11.25
N ALA A 117 0.91 -7.39 11.32
CA ALA A 117 1.88 -8.14 10.54
C ALA A 117 1.61 -8.03 9.03
N ILE A 118 0.34 -8.14 8.62
CA ILE A 118 -0.09 -7.96 7.22
C ILE A 118 0.29 -6.57 6.71
N ASN A 119 0.02 -5.52 7.49
CA ASN A 119 0.39 -4.14 7.13
C ASN A 119 1.90 -3.99 6.94
N LEU A 120 2.72 -4.50 7.87
CA LEU A 120 4.17 -4.47 7.77
C LEU A 120 4.68 -5.21 6.53
N TYR A 121 4.10 -6.37 6.25
CA TYR A 121 4.45 -7.18 5.10
C TYR A 121 4.06 -6.48 3.78
N ALA A 122 2.85 -5.96 3.68
CA ALA A 122 2.39 -5.21 2.50
C ALA A 122 3.22 -3.93 2.26
N LYS A 123 3.77 -3.29 3.30
CA LYS A 123 4.72 -2.19 3.17
C LYS A 123 6.08 -2.62 2.62
N LYS A 124 6.54 -3.84 2.95
CA LYS A 124 7.81 -4.41 2.44
C LYS A 124 7.73 -4.91 1.01
N HIS A 125 6.53 -5.26 0.54
CA HIS A 125 6.30 -5.74 -0.83
C HIS A 125 5.32 -4.82 -1.57
N PRO A 126 5.71 -3.55 -1.79
CA PRO A 126 4.78 -2.56 -2.31
C PRO A 126 4.37 -2.78 -3.77
N ALA A 127 5.16 -3.55 -4.53
CA ALA A 127 4.95 -3.79 -5.95
C ALA A 127 3.77 -4.72 -6.23
N ASP A 128 3.56 -5.72 -5.37
CA ASP A 128 2.78 -6.91 -5.72
C ASP A 128 1.91 -7.48 -4.58
N VAL A 129 2.02 -6.98 -3.35
CA VAL A 129 1.13 -7.39 -2.24
C VAL A 129 -0.03 -6.41 -2.04
N TYR A 130 -1.26 -6.89 -2.19
CA TYR A 130 -2.49 -6.10 -2.07
C TYR A 130 -3.27 -6.53 -0.84
N HIS A 131 -3.38 -5.62 0.13
CA HIS A 131 -4.15 -5.83 1.36
C HIS A 131 -5.55 -5.23 1.20
N VAL A 132 -6.57 -6.09 1.35
CA VAL A 132 -7.98 -5.73 1.27
C VAL A 132 -8.64 -6.07 2.59
N LYS A 133 -9.12 -5.04 3.29
CA LYS A 133 -9.89 -5.21 4.53
C LYS A 133 -11.36 -5.45 4.22
N VAL A 134 -11.88 -6.60 4.65
CA VAL A 134 -13.30 -6.95 4.59
C VAL A 134 -14.01 -6.29 5.76
N GLY A 135 -15.19 -5.71 5.49
CA GLY A 135 -16.06 -5.11 6.50
C GLY A 135 -17.33 -5.93 6.71
N SER A 136 -17.98 -5.76 7.85
CA SER A 136 -19.21 -6.49 8.20
C SER A 136 -20.37 -6.30 7.22
N GLU A 137 -20.40 -5.14 6.55
CA GLU A 137 -21.45 -4.77 5.59
C GLU A 137 -21.04 -4.98 4.13
N ASP A 138 -19.86 -5.57 3.87
CA ASP A 138 -19.45 -5.83 2.51
C ASP A 138 -20.35 -6.89 1.88
N THR A 139 -20.81 -6.62 0.67
CA THR A 139 -21.31 -7.70 -0.19
C THR A 139 -20.15 -8.23 -1.03
N LEU A 140 -20.29 -9.42 -1.60
CA LEU A 140 -19.35 -9.90 -2.63
C LEU A 140 -19.08 -8.87 -3.73
N ASN A 141 -20.10 -8.08 -4.13
CA ASN A 141 -19.90 -7.03 -5.12
C ASN A 141 -19.02 -5.87 -4.60
N GLY A 142 -19.25 -5.46 -3.35
CA GLY A 142 -18.44 -4.44 -2.68
C GLY A 142 -17.01 -4.91 -2.45
N LEU A 143 -16.81 -6.16 -2.05
CA LEU A 143 -15.48 -6.76 -1.91
C LEU A 143 -14.73 -6.77 -3.25
N LEU A 144 -15.38 -7.18 -4.34
CA LEU A 144 -14.78 -7.13 -5.68
C LEU A 144 -14.42 -5.69 -6.08
N GLU A 145 -15.21 -4.69 -5.71
CA GLU A 145 -14.87 -3.27 -5.95
C GLU A 145 -13.64 -2.85 -5.14
N LYS A 146 -13.50 -3.29 -3.89
CA LYS A 146 -12.30 -3.05 -3.09
C LYS A 146 -11.06 -3.67 -3.73
N VAL A 147 -11.16 -4.89 -4.26
CA VAL A 147 -10.05 -5.54 -4.97
C VAL A 147 -9.71 -4.77 -6.27
N CYS A 148 -10.71 -4.38 -7.06
CA CYS A 148 -10.51 -3.52 -8.24
C CYS A 148 -9.79 -2.21 -7.86
N ASN A 149 -10.22 -1.57 -6.77
CA ASN A 149 -9.61 -0.33 -6.28
C ASN A 149 -8.16 -0.50 -5.81
N ALA A 150 -7.84 -1.65 -5.19
CA ALA A 150 -6.49 -2.00 -4.77
C ALA A 150 -5.57 -2.23 -5.98
N LEU A 151 -6.07 -2.91 -7.01
CA LEU A 151 -5.35 -3.20 -8.26
C LEU A 151 -5.39 -2.03 -9.27
N LYS A 152 -6.15 -0.96 -9.01
CA LYS A 152 -6.46 0.13 -9.95
C LYS A 152 -7.05 -0.34 -11.27
N VAL A 153 -7.86 -1.39 -11.20
CA VAL A 153 -8.67 -1.87 -12.33
C VAL A 153 -10.01 -1.11 -12.31
N PRO A 154 -10.42 -0.47 -13.40
CA PRO A 154 -11.72 0.19 -13.47
C PRO A 154 -12.84 -0.82 -13.18
N PRO A 155 -13.68 -0.61 -12.16
CA PRO A 155 -14.72 -1.57 -11.81
C PRO A 155 -15.80 -1.61 -12.90
N THR A 156 -16.07 -2.80 -13.42
CA THR A 156 -17.17 -3.07 -14.35
C THR A 156 -18.47 -3.37 -13.59
N LYS A 157 -19.64 -3.24 -14.23
CA LYS A 157 -20.94 -3.41 -13.52
C LYS A 157 -21.18 -4.84 -13.02
N HIS A 158 -20.73 -5.85 -13.77
CA HIS A 158 -21.04 -7.26 -13.50
C HIS A 158 -19.93 -7.95 -12.71
N LYS A 159 -20.31 -8.77 -11.71
CA LYS A 159 -19.37 -9.52 -10.86
C LYS A 159 -18.40 -10.40 -11.67
N SER A 160 -18.91 -11.10 -12.68
CA SER A 160 -18.10 -11.96 -13.56
C SER A 160 -17.04 -11.16 -14.34
N SER A 161 -17.42 -9.99 -14.84
CA SER A 161 -16.48 -9.07 -15.51
C SER A 161 -15.39 -8.60 -14.55
N LYS A 162 -15.75 -8.19 -13.33
CA LYS A 162 -14.76 -7.80 -12.30
C LYS A 162 -13.76 -8.92 -12.02
N ILE A 163 -14.23 -10.15 -11.81
CA ILE A 163 -13.36 -11.31 -11.54
C ILE A 163 -12.39 -11.55 -12.70
N ARG A 164 -12.87 -11.44 -13.95
CA ARG A 164 -12.03 -11.56 -15.14
C ARG A 164 -10.98 -10.45 -15.20
N ASP A 165 -11.38 -9.20 -14.98
CA ASP A 165 -10.49 -8.05 -15.08
C ASP A 165 -9.41 -8.08 -13.97
N ILE A 166 -9.80 -8.49 -12.75
CA ILE A 166 -8.88 -8.78 -11.63
C ILE A 166 -7.89 -9.88 -12.01
N SER A 167 -8.39 -11.01 -12.53
CA SER A 167 -7.53 -12.13 -12.94
C SER A 167 -6.54 -11.73 -14.02
N MET A 168 -6.96 -10.93 -15.00
CA MET A 168 -6.09 -10.41 -16.06
C MET A 168 -5.01 -9.48 -15.50
N ALA A 169 -5.36 -8.59 -14.57
CA ALA A 169 -4.40 -7.69 -13.93
C ALA A 169 -3.34 -8.45 -13.13
N LEU A 170 -3.74 -9.45 -12.34
CA LEU A 170 -2.80 -10.30 -11.59
C LEU A 170 -1.89 -11.09 -12.54
N LYS A 171 -2.45 -11.71 -13.59
CA LYS A 171 -1.67 -12.44 -14.60
C LYS A 171 -0.66 -11.55 -15.32
N MET A 172 -1.05 -10.33 -15.65
CA MET A 172 -0.16 -9.34 -16.26
C MET A 172 1.02 -9.01 -15.34
N GLN A 173 0.80 -8.85 -14.05
CA GLN A 173 1.88 -8.63 -13.08
C GLN A 173 2.83 -9.82 -12.98
N TYR A 174 2.28 -11.04 -12.93
CA TYR A 174 3.07 -12.26 -12.95
C TYR A 174 3.96 -12.33 -14.20
N ASN A 175 3.40 -12.01 -15.38
CA ASN A 175 4.16 -11.99 -16.64
C ASN A 175 5.27 -10.93 -16.68
N TYR A 176 5.15 -9.86 -15.89
CA TYR A 176 6.21 -8.86 -15.69
C TYR A 176 7.26 -9.28 -14.64
N GLY A 177 7.17 -10.51 -14.11
CA GLY A 177 8.12 -11.05 -13.13
C GLY A 177 7.77 -10.74 -11.68
N ASN A 178 6.61 -10.13 -11.40
CA ASN A 178 6.15 -9.90 -10.02
C ASN A 178 5.49 -11.15 -9.43
N LYS A 179 5.29 -11.18 -8.11
CA LYS A 179 4.58 -12.26 -7.41
C LYS A 179 3.32 -11.72 -6.75
N PRO A 180 2.26 -11.46 -7.52
CA PRO A 180 1.07 -10.80 -7.01
C PRO A 180 0.38 -11.64 -5.94
N GLN A 181 0.12 -11.03 -4.79
CA GLN A 181 -0.55 -11.67 -3.66
C GLN A 181 -1.72 -10.81 -3.19
N LEU A 182 -2.91 -11.38 -3.17
CA LEU A 182 -4.09 -10.78 -2.55
C LEU A 182 -4.20 -11.28 -1.10
N ILE A 183 -4.32 -10.36 -0.15
CA ILE A 183 -4.55 -10.66 1.26
C ILE A 183 -5.89 -10.07 1.66
N PHE A 184 -6.82 -10.94 2.06
CA PHE A 184 -8.10 -10.56 2.66
C PHE A 184 -7.95 -10.58 4.19
N ASP A 185 -8.14 -9.44 4.82
CA ASP A 185 -8.07 -9.27 6.27
C ASP A 185 -9.49 -9.08 6.83
N GLU A 186 -9.74 -9.62 8.03
CA GLU A 186 -11.08 -9.71 8.65
C GLU A 186 -12.10 -10.51 7.81
N SER A 187 -11.64 -11.60 7.16
CA SER A 187 -12.47 -12.42 6.25
C SER A 187 -13.51 -13.29 6.94
N GLU A 188 -13.63 -13.23 8.27
CA GLU A 188 -14.74 -13.82 9.03
C GLU A 188 -16.07 -13.13 8.79
N TYR A 189 -16.05 -11.90 8.27
CA TYR A 189 -17.25 -11.18 7.86
C TYR A 189 -17.85 -11.77 6.56
N PRO A 190 -19.18 -11.80 6.43
CA PRO A 190 -19.90 -12.48 5.35
C PRO A 190 -19.76 -11.83 3.96
#